data_AF-A0A9D6M3X3-F1
#
_entry.id   AF-A0A9D6M3X3-F1
#
_cell.length_a   1.000
_cell.length_b   1.000
_cell.length_c   1.000
_cell.angle_alpha   90.00
_cell.angle_beta   90.00
_cell.angle_gamma   90.00
#
_symmetry.space_group_name_H-M   'P 1'
#
loop_
_entity.id
_entity.type
_entity.pdbx_description
1 polymer ?
#
loop_
_entity_poly.entity_id
_entity_poly.type
_entity_poly.pdbx_seq_one_letter_code
_entity_poly.pdbx_strand_id
1 'polypeptide(L)'
;MTKKFLDNPDIRANFFLIAWPLIYFLPITLGQQVWYGTDIIRLFHPFGVELSRALNAGRLPLWTPNLLAGFPLLAEGQIAALYPPNWILFRLLPAHFAISASILLHLAWAGVGMYWCA
;
A
#
# COMPACT_ATOMS: atom_id res chain seq x y z
N MET A 1 -7.16 28.91 -18.92
CA MET A 1 -6.23 28.86 -17.76
C MET A 1 -5.46 27.54 -17.64
N THR A 2 -5.87 26.45 -18.30
CA THR A 2 -5.30 25.09 -18.15
C THR A 2 -4.01 24.81 -18.92
N LYS A 3 -3.73 25.48 -20.05
CA LYS A 3 -2.52 25.21 -20.85
C LYS A 3 -1.21 25.47 -20.09
N LYS A 4 -1.15 26.55 -19.30
CA LYS A 4 0.06 27.00 -18.59
C LYS A 4 0.55 26.05 -17.48
N PHE A 5 -0.30 25.16 -16.98
CA PHE A 5 0.05 24.26 -15.86
C PHE A 5 0.83 23.03 -16.31
N LEU A 6 0.47 22.45 -17.47
CA LEU A 6 1.18 21.30 -18.04
C LEU A 6 2.43 21.69 -18.83
N ASP A 7 2.65 22.98 -19.08
CA ASP A 7 3.85 23.49 -19.72
C ASP A 7 5.10 23.36 -18.81
N ASN A 8 4.92 23.20 -17.49
CA ASN A 8 6.03 22.99 -16.58
C ASN A 8 6.60 21.56 -16.73
N PRO A 9 7.90 21.40 -17.06
CA PRO A 9 8.54 20.10 -17.24
C PRO A 9 8.53 19.24 -15.96
N ASP A 10 8.62 19.86 -14.77
CA ASP A 10 8.66 19.16 -13.49
C ASP A 10 7.28 18.57 -13.15
N ILE A 11 6.22 19.30 -13.48
CA ILE A 11 4.83 18.82 -13.32
C ILE A 11 4.61 17.60 -14.21
N ARG A 12 5.07 17.66 -15.46
CA ARG A 12 5.00 16.51 -16.39
C ARG A 12 5.81 15.32 -15.87
N ALA A 13 7.01 15.55 -15.36
CA ALA A 13 7.85 14.50 -14.78
C ALA A 13 7.15 13.81 -13.61
N ASN A 14 6.60 14.58 -12.66
CA ASN A 14 5.83 14.03 -11.54
C ASN A 14 4.62 13.21 -12.01
N PHE A 15 3.81 13.73 -12.94
CA PHE A 15 2.68 12.98 -13.49
C PHE A 15 3.12 11.68 -14.14
N PHE A 16 4.21 11.70 -14.91
CA PHE A 16 4.77 10.51 -15.54
C PHE A 16 5.24 9.49 -14.50
N LEU A 17 5.99 9.92 -13.49
CA LEU A 17 6.55 9.06 -12.44
C LEU A 17 5.47 8.43 -11.56
N ILE A 18 4.35 9.12 -11.35
CA ILE A 18 3.19 8.57 -10.63
C ILE A 18 2.39 7.63 -11.52
N ALA A 19 2.11 8.01 -12.77
CA ALA A 19 1.25 7.25 -13.67
C ALA A 19 1.92 5.96 -14.17
N TRP A 20 3.22 6.00 -14.43
CA TRP A 20 3.97 4.89 -15.00
C TRP A 20 3.83 3.57 -14.22
N PRO A 21 4.07 3.50 -12.89
CA PRO A 21 3.90 2.25 -12.15
C PRO A 21 2.45 1.77 -12.15
N LEU A 22 1.47 2.68 -12.11
CA LEU A 22 0.05 2.34 -12.14
C LEU A 22 -0.37 1.72 -13.48
N ILE A 23 0.17 2.24 -14.58
CA ILE A 23 -0.09 1.74 -15.94
C ILE A 23 0.65 0.43 -16.17
N TYR A 24 1.92 0.34 -15.77
CA TYR A 24 2.72 -0.87 -15.94
C TYR A 24 2.11 -2.06 -15.19
N PHE A 25 1.62 -1.83 -13.96
CA PHE A 25 0.93 -2.83 -13.14
C PHE A 25 -0.60 -2.73 -13.22
N LEU A 26 -1.17 -2.32 -14.36
CA LEU A 26 -2.60 -2.03 -14.49
C LEU A 26 -3.52 -3.14 -13.96
N PRO A 27 -3.30 -4.45 -14.21
CA PRO A 27 -4.14 -5.50 -13.63
C PRO A 27 -4.14 -5.50 -12.10
N ILE A 28 -3.01 -5.18 -11.48
CA ILE A 28 -2.86 -5.08 -10.01
C ILE A 28 -3.49 -3.78 -9.51
N THR A 29 -3.28 -2.67 -10.22
CA THR A 29 -3.91 -1.37 -9.94
C THR A 29 -5.44 -1.45 -9.96
N LEU A 30 -5.99 -2.24 -10.88
CA LEU A 30 -7.43 -2.49 -10.98
C LEU A 30 -7.94 -3.57 -10.01
N GLY A 31 -7.06 -4.18 -9.21
CA GLY A 31 -7.41 -5.25 -8.27
C GLY A 31 -7.79 -6.58 -8.94
N GLN A 32 -7.52 -6.73 -10.23
CA GLN A 32 -7.76 -7.97 -10.99
C GLN A 32 -6.70 -9.03 -10.70
N GLN A 33 -5.51 -8.59 -10.29
CA GLN A 33 -4.39 -9.45 -9.93
C GLN A 33 -3.76 -9.03 -8.60
N VAL A 34 -3.05 -9.96 -7.99
CA VAL A 34 -2.26 -9.73 -6.79
C VAL A 34 -0.79 -10.02 -7.08
N TRP A 35 0.09 -9.46 -6.27
CA TRP A 35 1.51 -9.78 -6.32
C TRP A 35 1.73 -11.27 -6.03
N TYR A 36 2.41 -11.94 -6.95
CA TYR A 36 2.78 -13.34 -6.76
C TYR A 36 4.00 -13.43 -5.82
N GLY A 37 3.84 -14.13 -4.70
CA GLY A 37 4.91 -14.36 -3.74
C GLY A 37 4.43 -15.20 -2.57
N THR A 38 5.22 -16.19 -2.16
CA THR A 38 4.86 -17.10 -1.06
C THR A 38 4.55 -16.34 0.23
N ASP A 39 5.37 -15.35 0.57
CA ASP A 39 5.19 -14.56 1.78
C ASP A 39 3.99 -13.61 1.69
N ILE A 40 3.68 -13.10 0.50
CA ILE A 40 2.50 -12.24 0.29
C ILE A 40 1.23 -13.00 0.64
N ILE A 41 1.14 -14.25 0.18
CA ILE A 41 -0.02 -15.10 0.42
C ILE A 41 -0.03 -15.64 1.85
N ARG A 42 1.12 -16.05 2.39
CA ARG A 42 1.20 -16.77 3.68
C ARG A 42 1.37 -15.87 4.91
N LEU A 43 1.91 -14.67 4.75
CA LEU A 43 2.22 -13.74 5.84
C LEU A 43 1.46 -12.43 5.67
N PHE A 44 1.73 -11.67 4.61
CA PHE A 44 1.21 -10.32 4.48
C PHE A 44 -0.31 -10.27 4.32
N HIS A 45 -0.89 -11.18 3.53
CA HIS A 45 -2.34 -11.26 3.38
C HIS A 45 -3.05 -11.55 4.71
N PRO A 46 -2.74 -12.62 5.45
CA PRO A 46 -3.37 -12.86 6.75
C PRO A 46 -3.12 -11.74 7.75
N PHE A 47 -1.90 -11.18 7.82
CA PHE A 47 -1.61 -10.04 8.71
C PHE A 47 -2.45 -8.82 8.35
N GLY A 48 -2.59 -8.52 7.06
CA GLY A 48 -3.42 -7.45 6.54
C GLY A 48 -4.90 -7.64 6.88
N VAL A 49 -5.42 -8.87 6.79
CA VAL A 49 -6.80 -9.19 7.18
C VAL A 49 -7.03 -8.90 8.67
N GLU A 50 -6.09 -9.29 9.54
CA GLU A 50 -6.18 -9.03 10.98
C GLU A 50 -6.04 -7.54 11.32
N LEU A 51 -5.16 -6.82 10.60
CA LEU A 51 -5.02 -5.37 10.71
C LEU A 51 -6.33 -4.67 10.33
N SER A 52 -6.90 -4.99 9.17
CA SER A 52 -8.21 -4.50 8.74
C SER A 52 -9.29 -4.79 9.79
N ARG A 53 -9.31 -6.01 10.37
CA ARG A 53 -10.29 -6.35 11.41
C ARG A 53 -10.14 -5.49 12.67
N ALA A 54 -8.91 -5.24 13.11
CA ALA A 54 -8.65 -4.38 14.26
C ALA A 54 -9.06 -2.92 13.98
N LEU A 55 -8.63 -2.36 12.85
CA LEU A 55 -8.95 -0.99 12.44
C LEU A 55 -10.46 -0.77 12.26
N ASN A 56 -11.17 -1.73 11.65
CA ASN A 56 -12.62 -1.69 11.49
C ASN A 56 -13.37 -1.72 12.83
N ALA A 57 -12.79 -2.38 13.84
CA ALA A 57 -13.31 -2.42 15.21
C ALA A 57 -12.86 -1.23 16.07
N GLY A 58 -12.15 -0.23 15.50
CA GLY A 58 -11.69 0.94 16.23
C GLY A 58 -10.63 0.63 17.31
N ARG A 59 -9.90 -0.49 17.17
CA ARG A 59 -8.89 -0.93 18.13
C ARG A 59 -7.52 -1.05 17.48
N LEU A 60 -6.47 -0.92 18.29
CA LEU A 60 -5.12 -1.23 17.85
C LEU A 60 -4.94 -2.75 17.69
N PRO A 61 -4.15 -3.20 16.70
CA PRO A 61 -3.90 -4.61 16.41
C PRO A 61 -2.89 -5.23 17.39
N LEU A 62 -3.12 -5.14 18.71
CA LEU A 62 -2.13 -5.59 19.71
C LEU A 62 -1.85 -7.10 19.63
N TRP A 63 -2.90 -7.90 19.77
CA TRP A 63 -2.87 -9.35 19.75
C TRP A 63 -4.04 -9.88 18.92
N THR A 64 -3.82 -10.95 18.18
CA THR A 64 -4.88 -11.68 17.48
C THR A 64 -4.84 -13.17 17.80
N PRO A 65 -5.98 -13.78 18.18
CA PRO A 65 -6.07 -15.23 18.37
C PRO A 65 -6.20 -16.00 17.04
N ASN A 66 -6.40 -15.30 15.92
CA ASN A 66 -6.79 -15.92 14.64
C ASN A 66 -5.58 -16.39 13.81
N LEU A 67 -4.37 -16.13 14.28
CA LEU A 67 -3.12 -16.51 13.61
C LEU A 67 -2.27 -17.33 14.57
N LEU A 68 -1.70 -18.44 14.08
CA LEU A 68 -0.65 -19.21 14.77
C LEU A 68 -0.97 -19.54 16.25
N ALA A 69 -2.24 -19.82 16.58
CA ALA A 69 -2.73 -20.03 17.95
C ALA A 69 -2.56 -18.82 18.90
N GLY A 70 -2.37 -17.63 18.35
CA GLY A 70 -2.09 -16.40 19.06
C GLY A 70 -0.89 -15.69 18.46
N PHE A 71 -1.05 -14.41 18.08
CA PHE A 71 0.01 -13.65 17.44
C PHE A 71 0.04 -12.17 17.87
N PRO A 72 1.21 -11.63 18.26
CA PRO A 72 1.37 -10.24 18.66
C PRO A 72 1.49 -9.34 17.42
N LEU A 73 0.36 -9.07 16.76
CA LEU A 73 0.33 -8.37 15.47
C LEU A 73 0.96 -6.96 15.51
N LEU A 74 0.88 -6.23 16.63
CA LEU A 74 1.52 -4.92 16.76
C LEU A 74 3.04 -5.02 16.86
N ALA A 75 3.55 -6.10 17.48
CA ALA A 75 4.98 -6.35 17.57
C ALA A 75 5.56 -6.82 16.23
N GLU A 76 4.71 -7.20 15.28
CA GLU A 76 5.12 -7.53 13.93
C GLU A 76 5.41 -6.23 13.14
N GLY A 77 6.68 -6.07 12.75
CA GLY A 77 7.17 -4.91 12.03
C GLY A 77 6.85 -4.91 10.54
N GLN A 78 6.76 -6.07 9.89
CA GLN A 78 6.59 -6.15 8.42
C GLN A 78 5.21 -5.66 7.97
N ILE A 79 4.16 -5.80 8.80
CA ILE A 79 2.83 -5.25 8.48
C ILE A 79 2.73 -3.73 8.71
N ALA A 80 3.74 -3.13 9.37
CA ALA A 80 3.81 -1.72 9.69
C ALA A 80 2.49 -1.21 10.31
N ALA A 81 2.03 -1.87 11.38
CA ALA A 81 0.74 -1.63 12.01
C ALA A 81 0.53 -0.21 12.53
N LEU A 82 1.61 0.56 12.76
CA LEU A 82 1.57 1.97 13.18
C LEU A 82 1.87 2.95 12.05
N TYR A 83 1.91 2.49 10.80
CA TYR A 83 2.15 3.35 9.65
C TYR A 83 0.83 3.99 9.17
N PRO A 84 0.65 5.32 9.26
CA PRO A 84 -0.64 5.97 8.98
C PRO A 84 -1.23 5.69 7.58
N PRO A 85 -0.45 5.63 6.49
CA PRO A 85 -0.98 5.22 5.19
C PRO A 85 -1.62 3.82 5.21
N ASN A 86 -1.04 2.87 5.96
CA ASN A 86 -1.65 1.55 6.10
C ASN A 86 -3.00 1.64 6.83
N TRP A 87 -3.19 2.55 7.79
CA TRP A 87 -4.51 2.70 8.44
C TRP A 87 -5.59 3.09 7.43
N ILE A 88 -5.27 4.02 6.53
CA ILE A 88 -6.20 4.46 5.48
C ILE A 88 -6.48 3.29 4.52
N LEU A 89 -5.42 2.66 4.00
CA LEU A 89 -5.54 1.59 3.00
C LEU A 89 -6.28 0.36 3.56
N PHE A 90 -5.88 -0.15 4.73
CA PHE A 90 -6.48 -1.36 5.31
C PHE A 90 -7.85 -1.12 5.95
N ARG A 91 -8.25 0.14 6.19
CA ARG A 91 -9.61 0.49 6.62
C ARG A 91 -10.60 0.57 5.46
N LEU A 92 -10.13 1.00 4.28
CA LEU A 92 -10.99 1.29 3.13
C LEU A 92 -10.99 0.20 2.06
N LEU A 93 -9.88 -0.55 1.94
CA LEU A 93 -9.69 -1.54 0.88
C LEU A 93 -9.62 -2.95 1.44
N PRO A 94 -10.00 -3.98 0.65
CA PRO A 94 -9.69 -5.37 0.98
C PRO A 94 -8.19 -5.58 1.19
N ALA A 95 -7.80 -6.44 2.13
CA ALA A 95 -6.38 -6.60 2.53
C ALA A 95 -5.44 -6.89 1.34
N HIS A 96 -5.81 -7.77 0.41
CA HIS A 96 -5.02 -8.05 -0.79
C HIS A 96 -4.78 -6.79 -1.65
N PHE A 97 -5.79 -5.93 -1.77
CA PHE A 97 -5.71 -4.71 -2.55
C PHE A 97 -4.99 -3.59 -1.79
N ALA A 98 -5.17 -3.50 -0.47
CA ALA A 98 -4.44 -2.58 0.40
C ALA A 98 -2.91 -2.83 0.34
N ILE A 99 -2.48 -4.09 0.33
CA ILE A 99 -1.06 -4.47 0.15
C ILE A 99 -0.56 -3.95 -1.20
N SER A 100 -1.30 -4.22 -2.28
CA SER A 100 -0.93 -3.77 -3.61
C SER A 100 -0.87 -2.24 -3.73
N ALA A 101 -1.85 -1.54 -3.18
CA ALA A 101 -1.89 -0.09 -3.16
C ALA A 101 -0.72 0.50 -2.36
N SER A 102 -0.34 -0.12 -1.24
CA SER A 102 0.83 0.30 -0.45
C SER A 102 2.12 0.18 -1.27
N ILE A 103 2.32 -0.94 -1.98
CA ILE A 103 3.49 -1.13 -2.84
C ILE A 103 3.54 -0.09 -3.97
N LEU A 104 2.43 0.13 -4.68
CA LEU A 104 2.36 1.09 -5.78
C LEU A 104 2.57 2.53 -5.30
N LEU A 105 2.03 2.88 -4.12
CA LEU A 105 2.23 4.19 -3.48
C LEU A 105 3.72 4.44 -3.21
N HIS A 106 4.43 3.48 -2.61
CA HIS A 106 5.86 3.63 -2.34
C HIS A 106 6.69 3.68 -3.62
N LEU A 107 6.31 2.92 -4.65
CA LEU A 107 7.01 2.95 -5.94
C LEU A 107 6.87 4.33 -6.61
N ALA A 108 5.67 4.90 -6.62
CA ALA A 108 5.43 6.26 -7.11
C ALA A 108 6.18 7.31 -6.28
N TRP A 109 6.14 7.19 -4.95
CA TRP A 109 6.85 8.09 -4.04
C TRP A 109 8.37 8.04 -4.25
N ALA A 110 8.94 6.85 -4.41
CA ALA A 110 10.36 6.68 -4.67
C ALA A 110 10.77 7.32 -6.00
N GLY A 111 9.97 7.15 -7.06
CA GLY A 111 10.22 7.77 -8.36
C GLY A 111 10.23 9.30 -8.28
N VAL A 112 9.21 9.88 -7.66
CA VAL A 112 9.13 11.34 -7.43
C VAL A 112 10.30 11.81 -6.57
N GLY A 113 10.55 11.16 -5.44
CA GLY A 113 11.63 11.53 -4.52
C GLY A 113 13.01 11.49 -5.18
N MET A 114 13.27 10.48 -6.01
CA MET A 114 14.54 10.38 -6.75
C MET A 114 14.73 11.54 -7.73
N TYR A 115 13.68 11.96 -8.42
CA TYR A 115 13.73 13.09 -9.35
C TYR A 115 14.08 14.42 -8.66
N TRP A 116 13.53 14.66 -7.46
CA TRP A 116 13.80 15.89 -6.70
C TRP A 116 15.13 15.88 -5.92
N CYS A 117 15.76 14.72 -5.78
CA CYS A 117 17.05 14.55 -5.11
C CYS A 117 18.25 14.47 -6.07
N ALA A 118 18.01 14.37 -7.37
CA ALA A 118 19.03 14.32 -8.42
C ALA A 118 19.50 15.73 -8.81
#